data_AF-A0A9P3JTG7-F1
#
_entry.id   AF-A0A9P3JTG7-F1
#
_cell.length_a   1.000
_cell.length_b   1.000
_cell.length_c   1.000
_cell.angle_alpha   90.00
_cell.angle_beta   90.00
_cell.angle_gamma   90.00
#
_symmetry.space_group_name_H-M   'P 1'
#
loop_
_entity.id
_entity.type
_entity.pdbx_description
1 polymer ?
#
loop_
_entity_poly.entity_id
_entity_poly.type
_entity_poly.pdbx_seq_one_letter_code
_entity_poly.pdbx_strand_id
1 'polypeptide(L)' 'MEHGGHGTNYGKGGEASLEGSLVAYLDSIGISLSKVSGISTDGAAVMVGATNGVVGRLRQRIPHVVSVHCIAHRFVHA' A
#
# COMPACT_ATOMS: atom_id res chain seq x y z
N MET A 1 25.54 18.46 0.83
CA MET A 1 24.20 18.09 0.31
C MET A 1 23.44 17.53 1.47
N GLU A 2 22.54 18.34 2.02
CA GLU A 2 21.85 18.08 3.28
C GLU A 2 20.78 17.02 3.06
N HIS A 3 20.94 15.84 3.66
CA HIS A 3 19.86 14.90 3.80
C HIS A 3 18.91 15.43 4.88
N GLY A 4 17.97 16.27 4.45
CA GLY A 4 16.90 16.82 5.28
C GLY A 4 16.12 15.68 5.95
N GLY A 5 16.13 15.69 7.28
CA GLY A 5 15.38 14.74 8.09
C GLY A 5 13.89 14.80 7.78
N HIS A 6 13.30 13.63 7.52
CA HIS A 6 11.86 13.47 7.52
C HIS A 6 11.48 12.81 8.85
N GLY A 7 10.95 13.59 9.78
CA GLY A 7 10.47 13.10 11.06
C GLY A 7 9.27 12.18 10.86
N THR A 8 9.41 10.90 11.19
CA THR A 8 8.33 9.92 11.07
C THR A 8 7.47 9.97 12.33
N ASN A 9 6.36 10.71 12.28
CA ASN A 9 5.25 10.58 13.23
C ASN A 9 4.33 9.40 12.83
N TYR A 10 4.88 8.22 12.51
CA TYR A 10 4.06 7.02 12.39
C TYR A 10 3.84 6.47 13.81
N GLY A 11 2.70 6.89 14.36
CA GLY A 11 2.30 6.67 15.74
C GLY A 11 2.54 5.25 16.23
N LYS A 12 3.07 5.18 17.45
CA LYS A 12 2.91 4.03 18.34
C LYS A 12 1.46 3.52 18.30
N GLY A 13 1.29 2.26 17.91
CA GLY A 13 0.17 1.41 18.30
C GLY A 13 -1.15 1.61 17.55
N GLY A 14 -1.59 0.56 16.87
CA GLY A 14 -2.96 0.43 16.36
C GLY A 14 -3.04 -0.71 15.34
N GLU A 15 -3.51 -1.88 15.78
CA GLU A 15 -3.81 -3.13 15.04
C GLU A 15 -3.02 -3.38 13.75
N ALA A 16 -2.22 -4.45 13.70
CA ALA A 16 -1.37 -4.83 12.57
C ALA A 16 -2.16 -5.03 11.25
N SER A 17 -2.47 -3.92 10.58
CA SER A 17 -3.11 -3.92 9.27
C SER A 17 -2.05 -4.15 8.19
N LEU A 18 -2.43 -4.90 7.16
CA LEU A 18 -1.57 -5.15 6.00
C LEU A 18 -1.11 -3.84 5.33
N GLU A 19 -1.98 -2.82 5.32
CA GLU A 19 -1.64 -1.48 4.80
C GLU A 19 -0.57 -0.80 5.65
N GLY A 20 -0.70 -0.83 6.99
CA GLY A 20 0.29 -0.25 7.89
C GLY A 20 1.66 -0.93 7.78
N SER A 21 1.67 -2.25 7.64
CA SER A 21 2.91 -3.03 7.44
C SER A 21 3.59 -2.69 6.11
N LEU A 22 2.81 -2.51 5.03
CA LEU A 22 3.32 -2.08 3.73
C LEU A 22 3.93 -0.68 3.80
N VAL A 23 3.23 0.27 4.43
CA VAL A 23 3.71 1.65 4.58
C VAL A 23 5.00 1.70 5.39
N ALA A 24 5.04 0.98 6.52
CA ALA A 24 6.23 0.91 7.37
C ALA A 24 7.42 0.28 6.62
N TYR A 25 7.18 -0.75 5.80
CA TYR A 25 8.22 -1.34 4.97
C TYR A 25 8.75 -0.36 3.93
N LEU A 26 7.87 0.32 3.18
CA LEU A 26 8.27 1.32 2.18
C LEU A 26 9.08 2.47 2.80
N ASP A 27 8.68 2.93 3.97
CA ASP A 27 9.39 3.96 4.73
C ASP A 27 10.79 3.46 5.16
N SER A 28 10.89 2.21 5.64
CA SER A 28 12.17 1.61 6.05
C SER A 28 13.19 1.48 4.92
N ILE A 29 12.74 1.44 3.66
CA ILE A 29 13.60 1.43 2.46
C ILE A 29 13.70 2.82 1.80
N GLY A 30 13.17 3.87 2.43
CA GLY A 30 13.26 5.26 1.97
C GLY A 30 12.36 5.60 0.77
N ILE A 31 11.30 4.81 0.53
CA ILE A 31 10.33 5.05 -0.54
C ILE A 31 9.12 5.79 0.04
N SER A 32 9.01 7.07 -0.30
CA SER A 32 7.78 7.85 -0.03
C SER A 32 6.59 7.26 -0.78
N LEU A 33 5.43 7.19 -0.12
CA LEU A 33 4.17 6.78 -0.73
C LEU A 33 3.81 7.59 -1.98
N SER A 34 4.18 8.88 -2.04
CA SER A 34 3.95 9.72 -3.23
C SER A 34 4.69 9.27 -4.49
N LYS A 35 5.69 8.37 -4.35
CA LYS A 35 6.45 7.80 -5.47
C LYS A 35 5.92 6.43 -5.91
N VAL A 36 4.88 5.90 -5.26
CA VAL A 36 4.28 4.62 -5.61
C VAL A 36 3.23 4.83 -6.70
N SER A 37 3.50 4.32 -7.90
CA SER A 37 2.60 4.45 -9.06
C SER A 37 1.60 3.31 -9.19
N GLY A 38 1.91 2.13 -8.65
CA GLY A 38 1.03 0.97 -8.79
C GLY A 38 1.25 -0.11 -7.75
N ILE A 39 0.23 -0.95 -7.59
CA ILE A 39 0.21 -2.10 -6.69
C ILE A 39 -0.46 -3.29 -7.39
N SER A 40 0.13 -4.48 -7.27
CA SER A 40 -0.50 -5.72 -7.72
C SER A 40 -0.82 -6.62 -6.54
N THR A 41 -2.03 -7.20 -6.51
CA THR A 41 -2.52 -8.02 -5.39
C THR A 41 -3.23 -9.27 -5.88
N ASP A 42 -3.35 -10.27 -5.01
CA ASP A 42 -3.98 -11.58 -5.25
C ASP A 42 -5.49 -11.56 -5.50
N GLY A 43 -6.14 -10.39 -5.42
CA GLY A 43 -7.57 -10.26 -5.62
C GLY A 43 -8.44 -10.56 -4.40
N ALA A 44 -7.84 -10.96 -3.27
CA ALA A 44 -8.61 -11.24 -2.06
C ALA A 44 -9.36 -9.99 -1.60
N ALA A 45 -10.57 -10.15 -1.04
CA ALA A 45 -11.40 -9.02 -0.61
C ALA A 45 -10.69 -8.09 0.38
N VAL A 46 -9.82 -8.65 1.24
CA VAL A 46 -8.96 -7.90 2.17
C VAL A 46 -7.95 -7.00 1.47
N MET A 47 -7.56 -7.33 0.24
CA MET A 47 -6.64 -6.54 -0.59
C MET A 47 -7.40 -5.53 -1.46
N VAL A 48 -8.45 -5.96 -2.17
CA VAL A 48 -9.09 -5.15 -3.22
C VAL A 48 -10.34 -4.38 -2.79
N GLY A 49 -10.83 -4.58 -1.56
CA GLY A 49 -12.02 -3.89 -1.05
C GLY A 49 -11.94 -2.37 -1.20
N ALA A 50 -13.00 -1.75 -1.71
CA ALA A 50 -13.00 -0.33 -2.10
C ALA A 50 -12.78 0.64 -0.92
N THR A 51 -13.32 0.33 0.25
CA THR A 51 -13.22 1.20 1.44
C THR A 51 -12.23 0.67 2.46
N ASN A 52 -12.30 -0.63 2.76
CA ASN A 52 -11.54 -1.26 3.84
C ASN A 52 -10.40 -2.17 3.36
N GLY A 53 -10.30 -2.44 2.06
CA GLY A 53 -9.19 -3.20 1.50
C GLY A 53 -7.91 -2.37 1.46
N VAL A 54 -6.76 -3.05 1.41
CA VAL A 54 -5.43 -2.39 1.33
C VAL A 54 -5.36 -1.42 0.16
N VAL A 55 -5.82 -1.81 -1.02
CA VAL A 55 -5.85 -0.95 -2.22
C VAL A 55 -6.81 0.22 -2.04
N GLY A 56 -7.97 0.00 -1.43
CA GLY A 56 -8.95 1.06 -1.15
C GLY A 56 -8.37 2.14 -0.23
N ARG A 57 -7.73 1.72 0.87
CA ARG A 57 -7.04 2.62 1.81
C ARG A 57 -5.84 3.31 1.15
N LEU A 58 -5.06 2.60 0.34
CA LEU A 58 -3.93 3.16 -0.37
C LEU A 58 -4.37 4.21 -1.39
N ARG A 59 -5.50 4.02 -2.08
CA ARG A 59 -6.10 5.01 -2.99
C ARG A 59 -6.56 6.28 -2.29
N GLN A 60 -7.03 6.20 -1.05
CA GLN A 60 -7.36 7.39 -0.27
C GLN A 60 -6.13 8.25 0.02
N ARG A 61 -4.94 7.63 0.14
CA ARG A 61 -3.66 8.33 0.37
C ARG A 61 -2.96 8.72 -0.94
N ILE A 62 -3.09 7.90 -1.97
CA ILE A 62 -2.45 8.05 -3.29
C ILE A 62 -3.55 7.91 -4.36
N PRO A 63 -4.28 8.98 -4.70
CA PRO A 63 -5.43 8.88 -5.62
C PRO A 63 -5.09 8.37 -7.02
N HIS A 64 -3.83 8.51 -7.44
CA HIS A 64 -3.35 8.11 -8.77
C HIS A 64 -2.76 6.69 -8.82
N VAL A 65 -2.82 5.92 -7.73
CA VAL A 65 -2.25 4.56 -7.70
C VAL A 65 -3.04 3.61 -8.61
N VAL A 66 -2.33 2.96 -9.52
CA VAL A 66 -2.89 1.94 -10.41
C VAL A 66 -2.93 0.60 -9.67
N SER A 67 -4.10 -0.03 -9.59
CA SER A 67 -4.25 -1.34 -8.96
C SER A 67 -4.42 -2.45 -10.00
N VAL A 68 -3.63 -3.51 -9.93
CA VAL A 68 -3.72 -4.66 -10.83
C VAL A 68 -3.98 -5.93 -10.03
N HIS A 69 -5.10 -6.61 -10.27
CA HIS A 69 -5.30 -7.96 -9.76
C HIS A 69 -4.35 -8.91 -10.52
N CYS A 70 -3.46 -9.57 -9.78
CA CYS A 70 -2.48 -10.53 -10.26
C CYS A 70 -3.05 -11.47 -11.31
N ILE A 71 -2.42 -11.51 -12.48
CA ILE A 71 -2.86 -12.30 -13.63
C ILE A 71 -2.87 -13.81 -13.33
N ALA A 72 -1.91 -14.28 -12.52
CA ALA A 72 -1.82 -15.68 -12.13
C ALA A 72 -3.06 -16.15 -11.35
N HIS A 73 -3.63 -15.30 -10.50
CA HIS A 73 -4.85 -15.61 -9.77
C HIS A 73 -6.11 -15.42 -10.60
N ARG A 74 -6.11 -14.48 -11.56
CA ARG A 74 -7.25 -14.29 -12.46
C ARG A 74 -7.50 -15.49 -13.38
N PHE A 75 -6.47 -16.27 -13.71
CA PHE A 75 -6.60 -17.45 -14.58
C PHE A 75 -6.90 -18.76 -13.85
N VAL A 76 -6.77 -18.83 -12.52
CA VAL A 76 -7.06 -20.06 -11.77
C VAL A 76 -8.57 -20.31 -11.59
N HIS A 77 -9.39 -19.32 -11.92
CA HIS A 77 -10.86 -19.36 -11.87
C HIS A 77 -11.52 -19.04 -13.23
N ALA A 78 -10.77 -19.16 -14.33
CA ALA A 78 -11.27 -18.95 -15.70
C ALA A 78 -11.85 -20.25 -16.28
#